data_AF-A0A6C0UGR2-F1
#
_entry.id   AF-A0A6C0UGR2-F1
#
_cell.length_a   1.000
_cell.length_b   1.000
_cell.length_c   1.000
_cell.angle_alpha   90.00
_cell.angle_beta   90.00
_cell.angle_gamma   90.00
#
_symmetry.space_group_name_H-M   'P 1'
#
loop_
_entity.id
_entity.type
_entity.pdbx_description
1 polymer ?
#
loop_
_entity_poly.entity_id
_entity_poly.type
_entity_poly.pdbx_seq_one_letter_code
_entity_poly.pdbx_strand_id
1 'polypeptide(L)'
;MSAQIDPTQAPDAPAESVASALADAAFVRVVCRADGDALAAGGLLARALRRTSVPFHVRAGSFVSMPDAPDDDGVLLAVGTDVPNADATVAPDDGATSRRAYEVAAALTPAGESGPDPVLALAGIVAAGEHPGAMDGGLLSVAEETGAVERRPGIAAPVADLADGLAHTTLAHASFSGDREAVTAVLADLDLPAEPDDAAHRTLASLVALDVAGDDDATVRAAESVERALKPYATPDAPFTTLGGYADVLDAVARERPGTGVALALGHETRVPALEAWRDHAAAAHRTLSEGHTGRYEGVHVVRATDAVATHPGRLATVARLARDFRSPEPMALVIGDGVAALAAVEHGAARAASAVADEFGGVDEGAWSGDARRAVVRYDADAPEAEIIAAVREAST
;
A
#
# COMPACT_ATOMS: atom_id res chain seq x y z
N MET A 1 13.82 -17.31 38.81
CA MET A 1 15.16 -17.29 38.18
C MET A 1 15.24 -18.54 37.31
N SER A 2 15.23 -18.51 35.97
CA SER A 2 15.44 -17.40 35.05
C SER A 2 14.85 -17.73 33.67
N ALA A 3 14.52 -16.66 32.94
CA ALA A 3 14.35 -16.52 31.50
C ALA A 3 13.21 -17.31 30.83
N GLN A 4 12.02 -16.71 30.94
CA GLN A 4 10.98 -16.79 29.91
C GLN A 4 11.50 -16.00 28.70
N ILE A 5 11.61 -16.66 27.54
CA ILE A 5 11.94 -16.00 26.27
C ILE A 5 10.65 -15.28 25.83
N ASP A 6 10.75 -13.97 25.67
CA ASP A 6 9.75 -13.11 25.05
C ASP A 6 9.68 -13.46 23.55
N PRO A 7 8.52 -13.83 22.98
CA PRO A 7 8.41 -14.26 21.58
C PRO A 7 8.34 -13.07 20.59
N THR A 8 8.51 -11.84 21.05
CA THR A 8 8.68 -10.67 20.18
C THR A 8 10.16 -10.30 20.05
N GLN A 9 10.65 -10.18 18.81
CA GLN A 9 11.97 -9.69 18.39
C GLN A 9 13.12 -10.71 18.31
N ALA A 10 13.14 -11.50 17.23
CA ALA A 10 14.40 -11.76 16.54
C ALA A 10 14.64 -10.57 15.57
N PRO A 11 15.79 -9.86 15.63
CA PRO A 11 16.08 -8.84 14.63
C PRO A 11 16.13 -9.49 13.25
N ASP A 12 15.57 -8.81 12.25
CA ASP A 12 15.63 -9.23 10.84
C ASP A 12 17.06 -9.69 10.50
N ALA A 13 17.19 -10.93 10.00
CA ALA A 13 18.48 -11.50 9.64
C ALA A 13 19.17 -10.58 8.61
N PRO A 14 20.52 -10.42 8.63
CA PRO A 14 21.26 -9.59 7.68
C PRO A 14 20.91 -9.89 6.21
N ALA A 15 21.01 -8.90 5.32
CA ALA A 15 20.52 -9.04 3.93
C ALA A 15 21.28 -10.15 3.21
N GLU A 16 22.58 -10.23 3.48
CA GLU A 16 23.51 -11.23 2.97
C GLU A 16 23.16 -12.63 3.49
N SER A 17 22.68 -12.74 4.73
CA SER A 17 22.25 -14.02 5.30
C SER A 17 20.96 -14.52 4.64
N VAL A 18 19.97 -13.64 4.45
CA VAL A 18 18.74 -13.97 3.72
C VAL A 18 19.08 -14.32 2.27
N ALA A 19 19.93 -13.53 1.61
CA ALA A 19 20.40 -13.80 0.25
C ALA A 19 21.08 -15.17 0.12
N SER A 20 21.97 -15.53 1.06
CA SER A 20 22.63 -16.86 1.06
C SER A 20 21.60 -17.98 1.19
N ALA A 21 20.65 -17.88 2.12
CA ALA A 21 19.61 -18.88 2.30
C ALA A 21 18.74 -19.05 1.04
N LEU A 22 18.41 -17.94 0.38
CA LEU A 22 17.63 -17.95 -0.86
C LEU A 22 18.42 -18.53 -2.05
N ALA A 23 19.74 -18.33 -2.10
CA ALA A 23 20.59 -18.87 -3.16
C ALA A 23 20.77 -20.39 -3.05
N ASP A 24 20.79 -20.92 -1.82
CA ASP A 24 20.98 -22.36 -1.55
C ASP A 24 19.67 -23.17 -1.61
N ALA A 25 18.52 -22.50 -1.65
CA ALA A 25 17.20 -23.14 -1.65
C ALA A 25 16.91 -23.93 -2.94
N ALA A 26 16.33 -25.13 -2.80
CA ALA A 26 15.83 -25.88 -3.96
C ALA A 26 14.56 -25.26 -4.56
N PHE A 27 13.78 -24.58 -3.71
CA PHE A 27 12.54 -23.90 -4.08
C PHE A 27 12.20 -22.82 -3.05
N VAL A 28 11.69 -21.66 -3.48
CA VAL A 28 11.27 -20.58 -2.57
C VAL A 28 9.77 -20.31 -2.68
N ARG A 29 9.04 -20.44 -1.57
CA ARG A 29 7.65 -19.98 -1.41
C ARG A 29 7.66 -18.58 -0.83
N VAL A 30 7.26 -17.59 -1.61
CA VAL A 30 7.16 -16.20 -1.17
C VAL A 30 5.71 -15.87 -0.85
N VAL A 31 5.48 -15.38 0.35
CA VAL A 31 4.16 -14.98 0.85
C VAL A 31 4.19 -13.50 1.21
N CYS A 32 3.47 -12.70 0.44
CA CYS A 32 3.41 -11.25 0.58
C CYS A 32 2.10 -10.82 1.23
N ARG A 33 2.16 -9.78 2.08
CA ARG A 33 0.98 -8.98 2.41
C ARG A 33 0.38 -8.39 1.13
N ALA A 34 -0.94 -8.31 1.05
CA ALA A 34 -1.64 -7.72 -0.11
C ALA A 34 -1.64 -6.18 -0.09
N ASP A 35 -0.46 -5.58 -0.10
CA ASP A 35 -0.25 -4.15 -0.31
C ASP A 35 0.83 -3.87 -1.37
N GLY A 36 0.94 -2.60 -1.78
CA GLY A 36 1.86 -2.22 -2.85
C GLY A 36 3.35 -2.37 -2.48
N ASP A 37 3.70 -2.21 -1.20
CA ASP A 37 5.08 -2.30 -0.72
C ASP A 37 5.58 -3.74 -0.68
N ALA A 38 4.81 -4.63 -0.05
CA ALA A 38 5.09 -6.06 0.00
C ALA A 38 5.02 -6.71 -1.39
N LEU A 39 4.13 -6.24 -2.27
CA LEU A 39 4.08 -6.71 -3.66
C LEU A 39 5.34 -6.30 -4.44
N ALA A 40 5.80 -5.05 -4.30
CA ALA A 40 7.04 -4.59 -4.92
C ALA A 40 8.25 -5.38 -4.39
N ALA A 41 8.32 -5.59 -3.07
CA ALA A 41 9.32 -6.41 -2.41
C ALA A 41 9.36 -7.84 -2.96
N GLY A 42 8.19 -8.50 -3.04
CA GLY A 42 8.06 -9.83 -3.62
C GLY A 42 8.52 -9.89 -5.08
N GLY A 43 8.20 -8.87 -5.89
CA GLY A 43 8.65 -8.74 -7.26
C GLY A 43 10.17 -8.61 -7.40
N LEU A 44 10.81 -7.79 -6.56
CA LEU A 44 12.27 -7.62 -6.53
C LEU A 44 12.98 -8.94 -6.23
N LEU A 45 12.52 -9.64 -5.20
CA LEU A 45 13.06 -10.92 -4.76
C LEU A 45 12.84 -12.01 -5.83
N ALA A 46 11.63 -12.10 -6.37
CA ALA A 46 11.33 -13.07 -7.43
C ALA A 46 12.14 -12.82 -8.71
N ARG A 47 12.39 -11.55 -9.07
CA ARG A 47 13.31 -11.20 -10.18
C ARG A 47 14.76 -11.59 -9.87
N ALA A 48 15.19 -11.51 -8.61
CA ALA A 48 16.51 -11.98 -8.19
C ALA A 48 16.63 -13.51 -8.26
N LEU A 49 15.67 -14.23 -7.69
CA LEU A 49 15.57 -15.69 -7.75
C LEU A 49 15.55 -16.21 -9.19
N ARG A 50 14.80 -15.55 -10.08
CA ARG A 50 14.79 -15.87 -11.52
C ARG A 50 16.17 -15.73 -12.15
N ARG A 51 16.95 -14.72 -11.77
CA ARG A 51 18.31 -14.48 -12.29
C ARG A 51 19.28 -15.55 -11.80
N THR A 52 19.15 -15.97 -10.54
CA THR A 52 19.97 -17.05 -9.95
C THR A 52 19.46 -18.45 -10.29
N SER A 53 18.42 -18.57 -11.13
CA SER A 53 17.80 -19.85 -11.53
C SER A 53 17.21 -20.66 -10.36
N VAL A 54 16.83 -20.00 -9.27
CA VAL A 54 16.13 -20.61 -8.14
C VAL A 54 14.63 -20.64 -8.44
N PRO A 55 13.98 -21.82 -8.48
CA PRO A 55 12.53 -21.92 -8.68
C PRO A 55 11.76 -21.27 -7.52
N PHE A 56 10.64 -20.62 -7.85
CA PHE A 56 9.85 -19.92 -6.84
C PHE A 56 8.35 -19.92 -7.13
N HIS A 57 7.56 -19.61 -6.11
CA HIS A 57 6.14 -19.32 -6.21
C HIS A 57 5.77 -18.18 -5.27
N VAL A 58 5.12 -17.15 -5.82
CA VAL A 58 4.71 -15.95 -5.09
C VAL A 58 3.20 -15.96 -4.90
N ARG A 59 2.74 -15.68 -3.69
CA ARG A 59 1.34 -15.39 -3.36
C ARG A 59 1.25 -14.08 -2.58
N ALA A 60 0.20 -13.31 -2.83
CA ALA A 60 -0.15 -12.12 -2.06
C ALA A 60 -1.58 -12.25 -1.52
N GLY A 61 -1.82 -11.89 -0.26
CA GLY A 61 -3.13 -11.97 0.37
C GLY A 61 -3.28 -11.06 1.59
N SER A 62 -4.52 -10.59 1.85
CA SER A 62 -4.83 -9.76 3.04
C SER A 62 -4.89 -10.58 4.32
N PHE A 63 -5.27 -11.85 4.21
CA PHE A 63 -5.29 -12.79 5.31
C PHE A 63 -4.56 -14.03 4.83
N VAL A 64 -3.30 -14.13 5.21
CA VAL A 64 -2.44 -15.24 4.81
C VAL A 64 -2.82 -16.45 5.66
N SER A 65 -3.53 -17.41 5.07
CA SER A 65 -3.66 -18.74 5.67
C SER A 65 -2.31 -19.43 5.65
N MET A 66 -1.99 -20.16 6.72
CA MET A 66 -0.75 -20.92 6.87
C MET A 66 -0.47 -21.75 5.61
N PRO A 67 0.61 -21.44 4.86
CA PRO A 67 1.01 -22.29 3.75
C PRO A 67 1.52 -23.63 4.30
N ASP A 68 1.28 -24.72 3.57
CA ASP A 68 1.97 -25.97 3.85
C ASP A 68 3.48 -25.72 3.85
N ALA A 69 4.17 -26.20 4.88
CA ALA A 69 5.62 -26.11 4.95
C ALA A 69 6.22 -26.71 3.66
N PRO A 70 7.24 -26.08 3.07
CA PRO A 70 7.94 -26.69 1.96
C PRO A 70 8.53 -28.06 2.39
N ASP A 71 8.77 -28.94 1.41
CA ASP A 71 9.58 -30.15 1.65
C ASP A 71 10.95 -29.75 2.22
N ASP A 72 11.67 -30.67 2.88
CA ASP A 72 12.86 -30.42 3.72
C ASP A 72 13.98 -29.52 3.13
N ASP A 73 13.99 -29.25 1.82
CA ASP A 73 14.99 -28.43 1.11
C ASP A 73 14.43 -27.09 0.53
N GLY A 74 13.18 -26.73 0.82
CA GLY A 74 12.58 -25.47 0.38
C GLY A 74 12.55 -24.39 1.45
N VAL A 75 12.41 -23.13 1.04
CA VAL A 75 12.38 -21.95 1.91
C VAL A 75 11.02 -21.28 1.85
N LEU A 76 10.41 -21.03 3.01
CA LEU A 76 9.24 -20.17 3.19
C LEU A 76 9.69 -18.76 3.58
N LEU A 77 9.46 -17.80 2.68
CA LEU A 77 9.81 -16.40 2.84
C LEU A 77 8.55 -15.55 3.06
N ALA A 78 8.43 -14.93 4.24
CA ALA A 78 7.38 -13.98 4.55
C ALA A 78 7.81 -12.55 4.18
N VAL A 79 6.93 -11.78 3.54
CA VAL A 79 7.24 -10.43 3.02
C VAL A 79 6.16 -9.44 3.43
N GLY A 80 6.54 -8.44 4.24
CA GLY A 80 5.65 -7.41 4.77
C GLY A 80 4.61 -7.93 5.77
N THR A 81 4.79 -9.16 6.26
CA THR A 81 3.93 -9.79 7.25
C THR A 81 4.75 -10.82 8.02
N ASP A 82 4.33 -11.12 9.24
CA ASP A 82 4.81 -12.27 9.97
C ASP A 82 3.98 -13.50 9.60
N VAL A 83 4.66 -14.60 9.32
CA VAL A 83 4.04 -15.91 9.08
C VAL A 83 4.72 -16.89 10.03
N PRO A 84 3.97 -17.60 10.89
CA PRO A 84 4.54 -18.62 11.75
C PRO A 84 5.33 -19.66 10.93
N ASN A 85 6.48 -20.08 11.45
CA ASN A 85 7.40 -21.03 10.80
C ASN A 85 7.99 -20.57 9.45
N ALA A 86 7.96 -19.28 9.13
CA ALA A 86 8.75 -18.77 8.01
C ALA A 86 10.25 -18.96 8.32
N ASP A 87 11.01 -19.46 7.34
CA ASP A 87 12.46 -19.64 7.44
C ASP A 87 13.18 -18.28 7.43
N ALA A 88 12.58 -17.29 6.75
CA ALA A 88 13.03 -15.92 6.74
C ALA A 88 11.84 -14.96 6.60
N THR A 89 12.00 -13.77 7.19
CA THR A 89 11.06 -12.66 7.08
C THR A 89 11.79 -11.45 6.47
N VAL A 90 11.08 -10.75 5.59
CA VAL A 90 11.44 -9.44 5.06
C VAL A 90 10.30 -8.52 5.48
N ALA A 91 10.37 -8.00 6.69
CA ALA A 91 9.36 -7.10 7.24
C ALA A 91 10.04 -6.26 8.32
N PRO A 92 10.72 -5.17 7.95
CA PRO A 92 11.51 -4.44 8.93
C PRO A 92 10.59 -3.82 9.99
N ASP A 93 11.02 -3.86 11.26
CA ASP A 93 10.33 -3.20 12.38
C ASP A 93 10.10 -1.70 12.12
N ASP A 94 10.96 -1.08 11.30
CA ASP A 94 10.87 0.30 10.84
C ASP A 94 11.32 0.43 9.37
N GLY A 95 10.55 1.19 8.59
CA GLY A 95 10.80 1.44 7.17
C GLY A 95 10.04 0.54 6.19
N ALA A 96 10.23 0.80 4.89
CA ALA A 96 9.56 0.05 3.81
C ALA A 96 10.17 -1.34 3.54
N THR A 97 9.29 -2.32 3.32
CA THR A 97 9.62 -3.71 2.97
C THR A 97 10.40 -3.81 1.67
N SER A 98 10.00 -3.03 0.67
CA SER A 98 10.64 -2.97 -0.64
C SER A 98 12.09 -2.49 -0.58
N ARG A 99 12.44 -1.63 0.39
CA ARG A 99 13.84 -1.24 0.64
C ARG A 99 14.65 -2.45 1.07
N ARG A 100 14.16 -3.18 2.07
CA ARG A 100 14.84 -4.37 2.59
C ARG A 100 15.00 -5.44 1.51
N ALA A 101 13.94 -5.66 0.73
CA ALA A 101 13.97 -6.57 -0.41
C ALA A 101 14.96 -6.14 -1.49
N TYR A 102 15.14 -4.84 -1.73
CA TYR A 102 16.15 -4.33 -2.66
C TYR A 102 17.57 -4.67 -2.19
N GLU A 103 17.88 -4.52 -0.90
CA GLU A 103 19.18 -4.89 -0.33
C GLU A 103 19.45 -6.40 -0.47
N VAL A 104 18.47 -7.25 -0.12
CA VAL A 104 18.57 -8.71 -0.29
C VAL A 104 18.73 -9.08 -1.76
N ALA A 105 17.94 -8.49 -2.65
CA ALA A 105 18.03 -8.73 -4.09
C ALA A 105 19.36 -8.25 -4.68
N ALA A 106 19.95 -7.18 -4.15
CA ALA A 106 21.28 -6.70 -4.53
C ALA A 106 22.36 -7.67 -4.07
N ALA A 107 22.29 -8.19 -2.84
CA ALA A 107 23.20 -9.22 -2.34
C ALA A 107 23.10 -10.56 -3.10
N LEU A 108 21.90 -10.89 -3.62
CA LEU A 108 21.68 -12.03 -4.52
C LEU A 108 22.20 -11.81 -5.95
N THR A 109 22.47 -10.55 -6.33
CA THR A 109 22.85 -10.24 -7.72
C THR A 109 24.30 -10.65 -7.97
N PRO A 110 24.57 -11.50 -8.99
CA PRO A 110 25.93 -11.90 -9.33
C PRO A 110 26.82 -10.69 -9.67
N ALA A 111 28.10 -10.79 -9.33
CA ALA A 111 29.07 -9.73 -9.61
C ALA A 111 29.14 -9.43 -11.12
N GLY A 112 28.93 -8.16 -11.48
CA GLY A 112 28.98 -7.69 -12.87
C GLY A 112 27.64 -7.69 -13.60
N GLU A 113 26.56 -8.16 -12.97
CA GLU A 113 25.20 -8.03 -13.50
C GLU A 113 24.54 -6.72 -13.07
N SER A 114 23.54 -6.27 -13.84
CA SER A 114 22.69 -5.15 -13.45
C SER A 114 21.95 -5.48 -12.16
N GLY A 115 21.97 -4.52 -11.23
CA GLY A 115 21.29 -4.63 -9.94
C GLY A 115 19.76 -4.78 -10.05
N PRO A 116 19.09 -4.97 -8.91
CA PRO A 116 17.64 -4.93 -8.84
C PRO A 116 17.08 -3.59 -9.37
N ASP A 117 15.81 -3.62 -9.78
CA ASP A 117 15.12 -2.47 -10.36
C ASP A 117 14.86 -1.37 -9.30
N PRO A 118 15.52 -0.21 -9.39
CA PRO A 118 15.37 0.84 -8.38
C PRO A 118 13.99 1.52 -8.44
N VAL A 119 13.34 1.56 -9.59
CA VAL A 119 12.03 2.21 -9.76
C VAL A 119 10.95 1.41 -9.06
N LEU A 120 10.98 0.08 -9.17
CA LEU A 120 10.05 -0.80 -8.45
C LEU A 120 10.22 -0.68 -6.93
N ALA A 121 11.46 -0.63 -6.44
CA ALA A 121 11.74 -0.44 -5.02
C ALA A 121 11.22 0.92 -4.52
N LEU A 122 11.51 2.01 -5.23
CA LEU A 122 11.01 3.34 -4.88
C LEU A 122 9.48 3.43 -4.93
N ALA A 123 8.83 2.75 -5.87
CA ALA A 123 7.36 2.68 -5.92
C ALA A 123 6.79 1.93 -4.70
N GLY A 124 7.43 0.85 -4.25
CA GLY A 124 7.06 0.16 -3.01
C GLY A 124 7.19 1.05 -1.77
N ILE A 125 8.30 1.81 -1.67
CA ILE A 125 8.52 2.79 -0.58
C ILE A 125 7.38 3.83 -0.54
N VAL A 126 6.99 4.35 -1.70
CA VAL A 126 5.85 5.29 -1.79
C VAL A 126 4.53 4.61 -1.39
N ALA A 127 4.31 3.35 -1.77
CA ALA A 127 3.12 2.59 -1.41
C ALA A 127 3.01 2.36 0.11
N ALA A 128 4.15 2.18 0.80
CA ALA A 128 4.23 2.16 2.26
C ALA A 128 3.82 3.50 2.92
N GLY A 129 3.74 4.58 2.13
CA GLY A 129 3.47 5.94 2.60
C GLY A 129 4.71 6.70 3.04
N GLU A 130 5.90 6.22 2.67
CA GLU A 130 7.18 6.87 2.97
C GLU A 130 7.61 7.80 1.84
N HIS A 131 8.38 8.85 2.18
CA HIS A 131 9.00 9.68 1.16
C HIS A 131 10.17 8.91 0.52
N PRO A 132 10.31 8.87 -0.81
CA PRO A 132 11.41 8.20 -1.53
C PRO A 132 12.84 8.56 -1.11
N GLY A 133 12.99 9.64 -0.34
CA GLY A 133 14.27 10.21 0.08
C GLY A 133 14.40 10.34 1.60
N ALA A 134 13.50 9.72 2.38
CA ALA A 134 13.49 9.83 3.83
C ALA A 134 14.74 9.22 4.51
N MET A 135 15.46 8.31 3.84
CA MET A 135 16.60 7.59 4.40
C MET A 135 17.80 7.63 3.45
N ASP A 136 18.92 8.22 3.89
CA ASP A 136 20.27 8.35 3.27
C ASP A 136 20.37 8.63 1.76
N GLY A 137 19.25 8.87 1.07
CA GLY A 137 19.12 9.30 -0.33
C GLY A 137 19.64 8.31 -1.38
N GLY A 138 20.46 7.32 -1.04
CA GLY A 138 21.30 6.58 -1.99
C GLY A 138 20.53 5.97 -3.18
N LEU A 139 19.41 5.30 -2.92
CA LEU A 139 18.62 4.68 -4.00
C LEU A 139 17.96 5.72 -4.92
N LEU A 140 17.39 6.78 -4.34
CA LEU A 140 16.77 7.86 -5.10
C LEU A 140 17.81 8.65 -5.90
N SER A 141 18.95 9.01 -5.28
CA SER A 141 20.05 9.70 -5.94
C SER A 141 20.55 8.91 -7.14
N VAL A 142 20.73 7.59 -7.00
CA VAL A 142 21.13 6.73 -8.13
C VAL A 142 20.06 6.75 -9.22
N ALA A 143 18.78 6.69 -8.88
CA ALA A 143 17.70 6.74 -9.86
C ALA A 143 17.63 8.10 -10.59
N GLU A 144 17.90 9.21 -9.90
CA GLU A 144 17.99 10.55 -10.49
C GLU A 144 19.22 10.68 -11.40
N GLU A 145 20.40 10.25 -10.93
CA GLU A 145 21.67 10.29 -11.68
C GLU A 145 21.63 9.45 -12.96
N THR A 146 20.90 8.34 -12.93
CA THR A 146 20.70 7.45 -14.09
C THR A 146 19.55 7.89 -15.00
N GLY A 147 18.78 8.93 -14.61
CA GLY A 147 17.61 9.40 -15.36
C GLY A 147 16.39 8.46 -15.29
N ALA A 148 16.43 7.45 -14.42
CA ALA A 148 15.30 6.54 -14.19
C ALA A 148 14.10 7.25 -13.55
N VAL A 149 14.37 8.32 -12.79
CA VAL A 149 13.35 9.22 -12.25
C VAL A 149 13.72 10.68 -12.42
N GLU A 150 12.71 11.53 -12.55
CA GLU A 150 12.89 12.98 -12.64
C GLU A 150 11.87 13.72 -11.76
N ARG A 151 12.34 14.56 -10.85
CA ARG A 151 11.44 15.39 -10.02
C ARG A 151 10.86 16.53 -10.87
N ARG A 152 9.53 16.62 -10.95
CA ARG A 152 8.84 17.69 -11.68
C ARG A 152 7.64 18.26 -10.91
N PRO A 153 7.13 19.46 -11.27
CA PRO A 153 5.84 19.92 -10.77
C PRO A 153 4.69 19.01 -11.23
N GLY A 154 3.56 19.07 -10.52
CA GLY A 154 2.34 18.36 -10.89
C GLY A 154 1.81 17.44 -9.81
N ILE A 155 1.02 16.47 -10.25
CA ILE A 155 0.37 15.44 -9.44
C ILE A 155 0.85 14.06 -9.87
N ALA A 156 1.12 13.20 -8.89
CA ALA A 156 1.38 11.80 -9.13
C ALA A 156 0.16 11.11 -9.76
N ALA A 157 0.36 10.51 -10.92
CA ALA A 157 -0.63 9.71 -11.64
C ALA A 157 0.07 8.54 -12.35
N PRO A 158 -0.62 7.42 -12.61
CA PRO A 158 -0.05 6.30 -13.37
C PRO A 158 -0.14 6.51 -14.89
N VAL A 159 -0.96 7.45 -15.34
CA VAL A 159 -1.29 7.72 -16.74
C VAL A 159 -1.04 9.19 -17.09
N ALA A 160 -0.90 9.48 -18.40
CA ALA A 160 -0.74 10.85 -18.89
C ALA A 160 -2.07 11.60 -19.03
N ASP A 161 -3.18 10.86 -19.17
CA ASP A 161 -4.53 11.41 -19.20
C ASP A 161 -4.86 12.03 -17.82
N LEU A 162 -4.87 13.36 -17.76
CA LEU A 162 -5.07 14.11 -16.52
C LEU A 162 -6.43 13.84 -15.90
N ALA A 163 -7.48 13.70 -16.73
CA ALA A 163 -8.83 13.44 -16.24
C ALA A 163 -8.91 12.06 -15.59
N ASP A 164 -8.30 11.06 -16.24
CA ASP A 164 -8.22 9.70 -15.72
C ASP A 164 -7.38 9.61 -14.45
N GLY A 165 -6.22 10.29 -14.44
CA GLY A 165 -5.30 10.34 -13.31
C GLY A 165 -5.92 10.95 -12.06
N LEU A 166 -6.55 12.12 -12.19
CA LEU A 166 -7.15 12.85 -11.07
C LEU A 166 -8.44 12.20 -10.56
N ALA A 167 -9.24 11.59 -11.44
CA ALA A 167 -10.49 10.94 -11.01
C ALA A 167 -10.22 9.67 -10.19
N HIS A 168 -9.11 8.98 -10.42
CA HIS A 168 -8.86 7.66 -9.83
C HIS A 168 -7.62 7.61 -8.92
N THR A 169 -6.94 8.73 -8.67
CA THR A 169 -5.81 8.73 -7.73
C THR A 169 -6.29 8.49 -6.31
N THR A 170 -5.75 7.47 -5.62
CA THR A 170 -6.02 7.29 -4.19
C THR A 170 -4.97 7.99 -3.31
N LEU A 171 -4.08 8.78 -3.90
CA LEU A 171 -3.10 9.56 -3.14
C LEU A 171 -3.69 10.83 -2.52
N ALA A 172 -4.82 11.30 -3.04
CA ALA A 172 -5.55 12.46 -2.58
C ALA A 172 -7.06 12.20 -2.61
N HIS A 173 -7.84 13.02 -1.90
CA HIS A 173 -9.29 13.03 -2.03
C HIS A 173 -9.79 14.48 -2.15
N ALA A 174 -10.10 14.87 -3.38
CA ALA A 174 -10.71 16.11 -3.83
C ALA A 174 -12.21 15.93 -4.12
N SER A 175 -12.95 17.03 -4.29
CA SER A 175 -14.38 17.11 -4.58
C SER A 175 -14.81 16.32 -5.83
N PHE A 176 -13.93 16.19 -6.82
CA PHE A 176 -14.15 15.48 -8.07
C PHE A 176 -13.65 14.03 -8.07
N SER A 177 -13.10 13.53 -6.94
CA SER A 177 -12.51 12.19 -6.90
C SER A 177 -13.57 11.11 -7.14
N GLY A 178 -13.26 10.13 -7.97
CA GLY A 178 -14.18 9.09 -8.41
C GLY A 178 -15.08 9.50 -9.59
N ASP A 179 -15.03 10.77 -10.04
CA ASP A 179 -15.87 11.28 -11.12
C ASP A 179 -15.02 11.92 -12.23
N ARG A 180 -14.80 11.15 -13.30
CA ARG A 180 -14.06 11.60 -14.47
C ARG A 180 -14.75 12.73 -15.22
N GLU A 181 -16.08 12.79 -15.22
CA GLU A 181 -16.82 13.86 -15.88
C GLU A 181 -16.65 15.17 -15.12
N ALA A 182 -16.72 15.13 -13.79
CA ALA A 182 -16.45 16.29 -12.92
C ALA A 182 -15.01 16.81 -13.13
N VAL A 183 -14.02 15.93 -13.15
CA VAL A 183 -12.63 16.33 -13.45
C VAL A 183 -12.53 16.98 -14.84
N THR A 184 -13.17 16.40 -15.85
CA THR A 184 -13.13 16.94 -17.21
C THR A 184 -13.70 18.36 -17.27
N ALA A 185 -14.80 18.62 -16.55
CA ALA A 185 -15.38 19.95 -16.45
C ALA A 185 -14.42 20.95 -15.79
N VAL A 186 -13.79 20.56 -14.66
CA VAL A 186 -12.82 21.41 -13.96
C VAL A 186 -11.58 21.69 -14.83
N LEU A 187 -11.08 20.69 -15.56
CA LEU A 187 -9.93 20.85 -16.45
C LEU A 187 -10.23 21.75 -17.66
N ALA A 188 -11.46 21.72 -18.17
CA ALA A 188 -11.87 22.58 -19.28
C ALA A 188 -11.78 24.07 -18.92
N ASP A 189 -12.05 24.44 -17.66
CA ASP A 189 -11.97 25.81 -17.18
C ASP A 189 -10.52 26.34 -17.06
N LEU A 190 -9.54 25.44 -16.99
CA LEU A 190 -8.12 25.80 -16.86
C LEU A 190 -7.43 26.13 -18.19
N ASP A 191 -8.05 25.83 -19.33
CA ASP A 191 -7.52 26.04 -20.69
C ASP A 191 -6.06 25.57 -20.84
N LEU A 192 -5.77 24.37 -20.32
CA LEU A 192 -4.42 23.83 -20.32
C LEU A 192 -3.97 23.43 -21.73
N PRO A 193 -2.67 23.57 -22.05
CA PRO A 193 -2.14 23.10 -23.32
C PRO A 193 -2.31 21.58 -23.43
N ALA A 194 -2.47 21.10 -24.68
CA ALA A 194 -2.64 19.67 -24.97
C ALA A 194 -1.46 18.82 -24.49
N GLU A 195 -0.25 19.40 -24.49
CA GLU A 195 0.94 18.85 -23.85
C GLU A 195 1.28 19.76 -22.65
N PRO A 196 0.97 19.31 -21.42
CA PRO A 196 1.22 20.11 -20.21
C PRO A 196 2.70 20.37 -19.98
N ASP A 197 3.08 21.64 -19.86
CA ASP A 197 4.40 22.06 -19.41
C ASP A 197 4.47 22.20 -17.88
N ASP A 198 5.62 22.64 -17.36
CA ASP A 198 5.82 22.88 -15.92
C ASP A 198 4.86 23.92 -15.33
N ALA A 199 4.38 24.88 -16.13
CA ALA A 199 3.41 25.87 -15.67
C ALA A 199 2.02 25.23 -15.54
N ALA A 200 1.59 24.49 -16.56
CA ALA A 200 0.34 23.72 -16.55
C ALA A 200 0.32 22.72 -15.38
N HIS A 201 1.42 22.00 -15.16
CA HIS A 201 1.56 21.09 -14.02
C HIS A 201 1.50 21.78 -12.67
N ARG A 202 2.06 22.99 -12.53
CA ARG A 202 1.88 23.78 -11.29
C ARG A 202 0.44 24.21 -11.09
N THR A 203 -0.25 24.64 -12.14
CA THR A 203 -1.68 24.99 -12.07
C THR A 203 -2.52 23.80 -11.60
N LEU A 204 -2.29 22.61 -12.17
CA LEU A 204 -2.93 21.36 -11.76
C LEU A 204 -2.68 21.04 -10.28
N ALA A 205 -1.42 21.14 -9.84
CA ALA A 205 -1.06 20.90 -8.45
C ALA A 205 -1.74 21.88 -7.50
N SER A 206 -1.80 23.16 -7.87
CA SER A 206 -2.48 24.20 -7.08
C SER A 206 -3.99 23.98 -7.02
N LEU A 207 -4.62 23.58 -8.12
CA LEU A 207 -6.04 23.22 -8.14
C LEU A 207 -6.33 22.12 -7.11
N VAL A 208 -5.61 21.00 -7.18
CA VAL A 208 -5.81 19.86 -6.27
C VAL A 208 -5.56 20.27 -4.81
N ALA A 209 -4.48 20.99 -4.54
CA ALA A 209 -4.16 21.42 -3.18
C ALA A 209 -5.24 22.36 -2.60
N LEU A 210 -5.76 23.29 -3.40
CA LEU A 210 -6.80 24.22 -2.97
C LEU A 210 -8.16 23.53 -2.80
N ASP A 211 -8.51 22.60 -3.67
CA ASP A 211 -9.75 21.85 -3.57
C ASP A 211 -9.76 20.94 -2.34
N VAL A 212 -8.66 20.21 -2.11
CA VAL A 212 -8.50 19.35 -0.91
C VAL A 212 -8.51 20.16 0.38
N ALA A 213 -7.79 21.29 0.44
CA ALA A 213 -7.70 22.10 1.65
C ALA A 213 -8.92 23.02 1.87
N GLY A 214 -9.70 23.28 0.82
CA GLY A 214 -10.85 24.18 0.82
C GLY A 214 -12.19 23.49 1.02
N ASP A 215 -12.21 22.16 1.09
CA ASP A 215 -13.39 21.37 1.39
C ASP A 215 -13.86 21.60 2.85
N ASP A 216 -15.17 21.75 3.06
CA ASP A 216 -15.76 22.09 4.36
C ASP A 216 -15.51 21.01 5.43
N ASP A 217 -15.34 19.75 5.02
CA ASP A 217 -15.04 18.62 5.88
C ASP A 217 -13.52 18.34 5.99
N ALA A 218 -12.69 19.17 5.35
CA ALA A 218 -11.23 19.01 5.41
C ALA A 218 -10.68 19.34 6.80
N THR A 219 -9.65 18.60 7.18
CA THR A 219 -8.86 18.88 8.40
C THR A 219 -7.51 19.47 8.03
N VAL A 220 -6.77 20.02 9.00
CA VAL A 220 -5.37 20.47 8.77
C VAL A 220 -4.52 19.34 8.17
N ARG A 221 -4.78 18.10 8.57
CA ARG A 221 -4.12 16.89 8.07
C ARG A 221 -4.34 16.66 6.57
N ALA A 222 -5.45 17.12 6.00
CA ALA A 222 -5.73 17.01 4.58
C ALA A 222 -4.70 17.80 3.75
N ALA A 223 -4.36 19.01 4.20
CA ALA A 223 -3.36 19.87 3.57
C ALA A 223 -1.94 19.29 3.66
N GLU A 224 -1.60 18.60 4.74
CA GLU A 224 -0.32 17.89 4.86
C GLU A 224 -0.33 16.60 4.02
N SER A 225 -1.47 15.90 3.99
CA SER A 225 -1.58 14.61 3.30
C SER A 225 -1.54 14.73 1.79
N VAL A 226 -2.10 15.80 1.22
CA VAL A 226 -2.08 16.04 -0.22
C VAL A 226 -0.66 16.24 -0.75
N GLU A 227 0.30 16.71 0.07
CA GLU A 227 1.69 16.89 -0.34
C GLU A 227 2.33 15.61 -0.89
N ARG A 228 1.88 14.43 -0.43
CA ARG A 228 2.35 13.13 -0.93
C ARG A 228 2.03 12.91 -2.41
N ALA A 229 0.96 13.52 -2.91
CA ALA A 229 0.59 13.48 -4.32
C ALA A 229 1.28 14.57 -5.15
N LEU A 230 1.80 15.62 -4.52
CA LEU A 230 2.36 16.79 -5.20
C LEU A 230 3.82 16.60 -5.60
N LYS A 231 4.22 17.31 -6.66
CA LYS A 231 5.61 17.41 -7.12
C LYS A 231 6.22 16.01 -7.32
N PRO A 232 5.63 15.18 -8.19
CA PRO A 232 5.99 13.77 -8.32
C PRO A 232 7.38 13.56 -8.92
N TYR A 233 7.87 12.34 -8.78
CA TYR A 233 8.95 11.79 -9.60
C TYR A 233 8.35 11.14 -10.84
N ALA A 234 8.60 11.71 -12.01
CA ALA A 234 8.31 11.10 -13.29
C ALA A 234 9.19 9.87 -13.50
N THR A 235 8.71 8.91 -14.27
CA THR A 235 9.41 7.65 -14.56
C THR A 235 9.39 7.37 -16.06
N PRO A 236 10.30 7.98 -16.86
CA PRO A 236 10.22 7.99 -18.33
C PRO A 236 10.21 6.60 -18.96
N ASP A 237 10.99 5.67 -18.42
CA ASP A 237 11.19 4.32 -18.98
C ASP A 237 10.40 3.23 -18.23
N ALA A 238 9.56 3.61 -17.25
CA ALA A 238 8.78 2.66 -16.45
C ALA A 238 7.37 2.46 -17.00
N PRO A 239 6.64 1.41 -16.55
CA PRO A 239 5.28 1.14 -17.05
C PRO A 239 4.23 2.24 -16.75
N PHE A 240 4.52 3.13 -15.81
CA PHE A 240 3.62 4.20 -15.36
C PHE A 240 4.34 5.54 -15.38
N THR A 241 3.58 6.65 -15.42
CA THR A 241 4.15 7.98 -15.67
C THR A 241 4.84 8.61 -14.46
N THR A 242 4.54 8.16 -13.25
CA THR A 242 5.18 8.64 -12.01
C THR A 242 5.37 7.52 -10.98
N LEU A 243 6.33 7.69 -10.05
CA LEU A 243 6.52 6.79 -8.90
C LEU A 243 5.26 6.66 -8.04
N GLY A 244 4.61 7.78 -7.70
CA GLY A 244 3.38 7.76 -6.91
C GLY A 244 2.23 7.07 -7.63
N GLY A 245 2.11 7.28 -8.95
CA GLY A 245 1.15 6.55 -9.77
C GLY A 245 1.43 5.05 -9.80
N TYR A 246 2.70 4.65 -9.92
CA TYR A 246 3.07 3.24 -9.87
C TYR A 246 2.73 2.63 -8.50
N ALA A 247 3.06 3.33 -7.42
CA ALA A 247 2.70 2.94 -6.05
C ALA A 247 1.19 2.74 -5.88
N ASP A 248 0.38 3.68 -6.37
CA ASP A 248 -1.09 3.63 -6.31
C ASP A 248 -1.64 2.42 -7.08
N VAL A 249 -1.09 2.14 -8.27
CA VAL A 249 -1.48 0.96 -9.05
C VAL A 249 -1.06 -0.33 -8.33
N LEU A 250 0.17 -0.42 -7.81
CA LEU A 250 0.65 -1.59 -7.06
C LEU A 250 -0.24 -1.89 -5.86
N ASP A 251 -0.62 -0.85 -5.12
CA ASP A 251 -1.50 -0.95 -3.96
C ASP A 251 -2.89 -1.49 -4.35
N ALA A 252 -3.48 -0.95 -5.42
CA ALA A 252 -4.78 -1.42 -5.91
C ALA A 252 -4.73 -2.86 -6.44
N VAL A 253 -3.76 -3.21 -7.28
CA VAL A 253 -3.68 -4.57 -7.87
C VAL A 253 -3.36 -5.63 -6.83
N ALA A 254 -2.57 -5.32 -5.79
CA ALA A 254 -2.29 -6.24 -4.70
C ALA A 254 -3.58 -6.68 -3.98
N ARG A 255 -4.55 -5.77 -3.88
CA ARG A 255 -5.83 -5.97 -3.20
C ARG A 255 -6.92 -6.56 -4.08
N GLU A 256 -6.99 -6.13 -5.34
CA GLU A 256 -8.07 -6.49 -6.27
C GLU A 256 -7.75 -7.75 -7.08
N ARG A 257 -6.52 -7.82 -7.61
CA ARG A 257 -6.11 -8.81 -8.61
C ARG A 257 -4.65 -9.23 -8.35
N PRO A 258 -4.34 -9.88 -7.21
CA PRO A 258 -2.96 -10.11 -6.76
C PRO A 258 -2.09 -10.85 -7.78
N GLY A 259 -2.66 -11.79 -8.55
CA GLY A 259 -1.93 -12.46 -9.64
C GLY A 259 -1.51 -11.50 -10.77
N THR A 260 -2.34 -10.51 -11.09
CA THR A 260 -1.99 -9.43 -12.04
C THR A 260 -0.88 -8.55 -11.47
N GLY A 261 -0.95 -8.24 -10.16
CA GLY A 261 0.07 -7.50 -9.45
C GLY A 261 1.43 -8.21 -9.43
N VAL A 262 1.45 -9.51 -9.13
CA VAL A 262 2.67 -10.33 -9.16
C VAL A 262 3.27 -10.34 -10.56
N ALA A 263 2.43 -10.53 -11.59
CA ALA A 263 2.90 -10.49 -12.97
C ALA A 263 3.47 -9.11 -13.35
N LEU A 264 2.84 -8.01 -12.92
CA LEU A 264 3.32 -6.65 -13.12
C LEU A 264 4.69 -6.44 -12.47
N ALA A 265 4.84 -6.82 -11.20
CA ALA A 265 6.09 -6.67 -10.45
C ALA A 265 7.25 -7.54 -11.00
N LEU A 266 6.92 -8.65 -11.67
CA LEU A 266 7.87 -9.51 -12.39
C LEU A 266 8.31 -8.95 -13.76
N GLY A 267 7.69 -7.85 -14.21
CA GLY A 267 7.94 -7.19 -15.48
C GLY A 267 7.19 -7.81 -16.66
N HIS A 268 6.05 -8.47 -16.41
CA HIS A 268 5.19 -8.95 -17.50
C HIS A 268 4.24 -7.84 -18.00
N GLU A 269 3.79 -7.99 -19.24
CA GLU A 269 2.86 -7.08 -19.93
C GLU A 269 1.43 -7.17 -19.34
N THR A 270 1.21 -6.57 -18.16
CA THR A 270 -0.09 -6.54 -17.47
C THR A 270 -0.57 -5.13 -17.14
N ARG A 271 -0.01 -4.11 -17.81
CA ARG A 271 -0.34 -2.70 -17.58
C ARG A 271 -1.84 -2.39 -17.72
N VAL A 272 -2.49 -2.92 -18.76
CA VAL A 272 -3.93 -2.67 -19.01
C VAL A 272 -4.81 -3.24 -17.89
N PRO A 273 -4.75 -4.55 -17.56
CA PRO A 273 -5.57 -5.09 -16.47
C PRO A 273 -5.19 -4.53 -15.09
N ALA A 274 -3.96 -4.04 -14.90
CA ALA A 274 -3.55 -3.33 -13.70
C ALA A 274 -4.25 -1.97 -13.56
N LEU A 275 -4.31 -1.18 -14.64
CA LEU A 275 -5.02 0.10 -14.66
C LEU A 275 -6.54 -0.06 -14.50
N GLU A 276 -7.12 -1.13 -15.05
CA GLU A 276 -8.54 -1.45 -14.79
C GLU A 276 -8.81 -1.69 -13.31
N ALA A 277 -8.00 -2.53 -12.67
CA ALA A 277 -8.14 -2.80 -11.24
C ALA A 277 -7.97 -1.52 -10.39
N TRP A 278 -7.01 -0.67 -10.74
CA TRP A 278 -6.81 0.63 -10.09
C TRP A 278 -8.03 1.55 -10.23
N ARG A 279 -8.61 1.68 -11.43
CA ARG A 279 -9.82 2.50 -11.64
C ARG A 279 -11.02 1.95 -10.86
N ASP A 280 -11.26 0.64 -10.93
CA ASP A 280 -12.36 -0.02 -10.20
C ASP A 280 -12.22 0.19 -8.69
N HIS A 281 -11.00 0.04 -8.17
CA HIS A 281 -10.67 0.22 -6.76
C HIS A 281 -10.90 1.66 -6.30
N ALA A 282 -10.34 2.63 -7.03
CA ALA A 282 -10.43 4.04 -6.69
C ALA A 282 -11.87 4.57 -6.77
N ALA A 283 -12.62 4.21 -7.82
CA ALA A 283 -14.01 4.60 -7.97
C ALA A 283 -14.88 4.07 -6.82
N ALA A 284 -14.65 2.82 -6.39
CA ALA A 284 -15.35 2.26 -5.24
C ALA A 284 -14.98 2.99 -3.94
N ALA A 285 -13.69 3.24 -3.70
CA ALA A 285 -13.22 3.89 -2.47
C ALA A 285 -13.72 5.34 -2.35
N HIS A 286 -13.61 6.15 -3.41
CA HIS A 286 -14.09 7.54 -3.40
C HIS A 286 -15.61 7.62 -3.27
N ARG A 287 -16.34 6.72 -3.92
CA ARG A 287 -17.80 6.65 -3.76
C ARG A 287 -18.19 6.36 -2.32
N THR A 288 -17.55 5.40 -1.67
CA THR A 288 -17.81 5.12 -0.24
C THR A 288 -17.47 6.30 0.66
N LEU A 289 -16.42 7.08 0.37
CA LEU A 289 -16.13 8.29 1.15
C LEU A 289 -17.18 9.40 0.96
N SER A 290 -17.74 9.52 -0.24
CA SER A 290 -18.73 10.54 -0.56
C SER A 290 -20.14 10.18 -0.08
N GLU A 291 -20.53 8.90 -0.20
CA GLU A 291 -21.91 8.44 0.06
C GLU A 291 -22.06 7.69 1.40
N GLY A 292 -20.95 7.24 1.99
CA GLY A 292 -20.95 6.43 3.20
C GLY A 292 -21.46 7.18 4.42
N HIS A 293 -22.24 6.49 5.26
CA HIS A 293 -22.72 7.08 6.51
C HIS A 293 -21.56 7.16 7.51
N THR A 294 -21.29 8.37 8.01
CA THR A 294 -20.21 8.61 8.97
C THR A 294 -20.73 8.82 10.40
N GLY A 295 -19.88 8.56 11.37
CA GLY A 295 -20.16 8.80 12.79
C GLY A 295 -18.89 9.15 13.54
N ARG A 296 -18.99 10.06 14.52
CA ARG A 296 -17.88 10.42 15.38
C ARG A 296 -18.08 9.85 16.78
N TYR A 297 -17.06 9.16 17.25
CA TYR A 297 -16.96 8.61 18.58
C TYR A 297 -15.63 9.10 19.16
N GLU A 298 -15.54 9.22 20.49
CA GLU A 298 -14.33 9.72 21.15
C GLU A 298 -13.08 8.97 20.66
N GLY A 299 -12.21 9.64 19.90
CA GLY A 299 -10.98 9.07 19.34
C GLY A 299 -11.14 8.28 18.02
N VAL A 300 -12.36 8.03 17.54
CA VAL A 300 -12.64 7.18 16.36
C VAL A 300 -13.66 7.81 15.41
N HIS A 301 -13.27 8.00 14.16
CA HIS A 301 -14.16 8.38 13.06
C HIS A 301 -14.60 7.12 12.29
N VAL A 302 -15.89 6.84 12.30
CA VAL A 302 -16.46 5.64 11.69
C VAL A 302 -17.05 5.98 10.32
N VAL A 303 -16.75 5.15 9.32
CA VAL A 303 -17.39 5.16 8.00
C VAL A 303 -18.05 3.79 7.78
N ARG A 304 -19.34 3.77 7.47
CA ARG A 304 -20.02 2.53 7.06
C ARG A 304 -19.83 2.33 5.57
N ALA A 305 -19.28 1.17 5.20
CA ALA A 305 -19.00 0.86 3.82
C ALA A 305 -20.27 0.72 3.00
N THR A 306 -20.20 1.14 1.73
CA THR A 306 -21.23 0.83 0.74
C THR A 306 -21.06 -0.61 0.24
N ASP A 307 -22.08 -1.19 -0.37
CA ASP A 307 -22.05 -2.58 -0.89
C ASP A 307 -20.84 -2.86 -1.81
N ALA A 308 -20.40 -1.85 -2.58
CA ALA A 308 -19.25 -1.96 -3.47
C ALA A 308 -17.91 -2.22 -2.74
N VAL A 309 -17.87 -1.97 -1.43
CA VAL A 309 -16.67 -2.04 -0.59
C VAL A 309 -16.85 -2.97 0.61
N ALA A 310 -18.08 -3.19 1.08
CA ALA A 310 -18.38 -3.86 2.35
C ALA A 310 -17.69 -5.21 2.57
N THR A 311 -17.50 -6.02 1.53
CA THR A 311 -16.86 -7.34 1.65
C THR A 311 -15.39 -7.37 1.20
N HIS A 312 -14.81 -6.23 0.85
CA HIS A 312 -13.49 -6.14 0.20
C HIS A 312 -12.45 -5.51 1.17
N PRO A 313 -11.64 -6.32 1.89
CA PRO A 313 -10.70 -5.83 2.90
C PRO A 313 -9.75 -4.75 2.36
N GLY A 314 -9.25 -4.95 1.14
CA GLY A 314 -8.37 -3.99 0.50
C GLY A 314 -9.02 -2.64 0.24
N ARG A 315 -10.27 -2.62 -0.27
CA ARG A 315 -11.02 -1.38 -0.49
C ARG A 315 -11.34 -0.68 0.82
N LEU A 316 -11.74 -1.44 1.85
CA LEU A 316 -11.96 -0.92 3.20
C LEU A 316 -10.70 -0.24 3.75
N ALA A 317 -9.53 -0.84 3.58
CA ALA A 317 -8.26 -0.27 4.02
C ALA A 317 -7.94 1.06 3.31
N THR A 318 -8.22 1.16 2.01
CA THR A 318 -8.06 2.41 1.26
C THR A 318 -9.03 3.48 1.73
N VAL A 319 -10.30 3.14 1.95
CA VAL A 319 -11.29 4.06 2.52
C VAL A 319 -10.86 4.51 3.91
N ALA A 320 -10.35 3.62 4.77
CA ALA A 320 -9.90 3.97 6.11
C ALA A 320 -8.74 4.96 6.07
N ARG A 321 -7.75 4.71 5.21
CA ARG A 321 -6.62 5.61 4.99
C ARG A 321 -7.08 6.98 4.51
N LEU A 322 -7.92 7.04 3.48
CA LEU A 322 -8.39 8.29 2.91
C LEU A 322 -9.30 9.05 3.89
N ALA A 323 -10.18 8.36 4.61
CA ALA A 323 -10.99 8.96 5.67
C ALA A 323 -10.09 9.57 6.75
N ARG A 324 -9.09 8.81 7.23
CA ARG A 324 -8.10 9.31 8.20
C ARG A 324 -7.39 10.56 7.70
N ASP A 325 -6.95 10.56 6.43
CA ASP A 325 -6.10 11.62 5.87
C ASP A 325 -6.90 12.89 5.53
N PHE A 326 -8.13 12.76 5.03
CA PHE A 326 -8.88 13.86 4.42
C PHE A 326 -10.19 14.24 5.12
N ARG A 327 -10.80 13.36 5.92
CA ARG A 327 -12.13 13.57 6.51
C ARG A 327 -12.17 13.51 8.03
N SER A 328 -11.27 12.74 8.65
CA SER A 328 -11.33 12.41 10.07
C SER A 328 -10.63 13.46 10.91
N PRO A 329 -11.35 14.17 11.80
CA PRO A 329 -10.71 14.95 12.86
C PRO A 329 -10.14 14.06 13.97
N GLU A 330 -10.55 12.79 14.04
CA GLU A 330 -10.12 11.82 15.04
C GLU A 330 -8.76 11.19 14.67
N PRO A 331 -7.99 10.69 15.67
CA PRO A 331 -6.70 10.03 15.44
C PRO A 331 -6.81 8.64 14.80
N MET A 332 -8.00 8.02 14.83
CA MET A 332 -8.27 6.74 14.18
C MET A 332 -9.51 6.82 13.28
N ALA A 333 -9.40 6.27 12.08
CA ALA A 333 -10.55 5.98 11.22
C ALA A 333 -10.85 4.48 11.23
N LEU A 334 -12.13 4.13 11.36
CA LEU A 334 -12.64 2.77 11.29
C LEU A 334 -13.64 2.69 10.15
N VAL A 335 -13.43 1.76 9.21
CA VAL A 335 -14.40 1.47 8.15
C VAL A 335 -15.00 0.11 8.40
N ILE A 336 -16.31 0.09 8.61
CA ILE A 336 -17.07 -1.13 8.93
C ILE A 336 -17.72 -1.63 7.65
N GLY A 337 -17.33 -2.84 7.24
CA GLY A 337 -17.95 -3.61 6.16
C GLY A 337 -18.82 -4.74 6.68
N ASP A 338 -19.01 -5.77 5.88
CA ASP A 338 -19.81 -6.97 6.20
C ASP A 338 -18.87 -8.12 6.62
N GLY A 339 -18.79 -8.39 7.92
CA GLY A 339 -17.86 -9.37 8.52
C GLY A 339 -16.37 -9.02 8.39
N VAL A 340 -16.05 -7.81 7.94
CA VAL A 340 -14.69 -7.29 7.82
C VAL A 340 -14.66 -5.80 8.09
N ALA A 341 -13.60 -5.33 8.75
CA ALA A 341 -13.36 -3.92 9.02
C ALA A 341 -11.91 -3.54 8.71
N ALA A 342 -11.68 -2.25 8.49
CA ALA A 342 -10.34 -1.70 8.33
C ALA A 342 -10.11 -0.49 9.22
N LEU A 343 -8.89 -0.37 9.73
CA LEU A 343 -8.46 0.68 10.63
C LEU A 343 -7.28 1.44 10.04
N ALA A 344 -7.28 2.76 10.22
CA ALA A 344 -6.16 3.62 9.90
C ALA A 344 -5.93 4.62 11.04
N ALA A 345 -4.79 4.51 11.70
CA ALA A 345 -4.34 5.41 12.75
C ALA A 345 -3.37 6.46 12.21
N VAL A 346 -3.32 7.61 12.86
CA VAL A 346 -2.32 8.67 12.58
C VAL A 346 -0.95 8.24 13.05
N GLU A 347 -0.85 7.81 14.30
CA GLU A 347 0.42 7.42 14.92
C GLU A 347 0.53 5.91 15.10
N HIS A 348 -0.36 5.31 15.88
CA HIS A 348 -0.34 3.90 16.22
C HIS A 348 -1.72 3.42 16.75
N GLY A 349 -1.84 2.13 17.04
CA GLY A 349 -3.02 1.53 17.68
C GLY A 349 -3.89 0.67 16.75
N ALA A 350 -3.69 0.73 15.43
CA ALA A 350 -4.51 -0.03 14.48
C ALA A 350 -4.39 -1.55 14.69
N ALA A 351 -3.17 -2.09 14.82
CA ALA A 351 -2.94 -3.50 15.15
C ALA A 351 -3.58 -3.93 16.47
N ARG A 352 -3.46 -3.10 17.52
CA ARG A 352 -4.04 -3.42 18.84
C ARG A 352 -5.56 -3.49 18.78
N ALA A 353 -6.19 -2.53 18.12
CA ALA A 353 -7.63 -2.49 17.93
C ALA A 353 -8.12 -3.64 17.02
N ALA A 354 -7.40 -3.96 15.95
CA ALA A 354 -7.70 -5.13 15.12
C ALA A 354 -7.61 -6.44 15.91
N SER A 355 -6.59 -6.60 16.76
CA SER A 355 -6.46 -7.75 17.64
C SER A 355 -7.63 -7.84 18.62
N ALA A 356 -8.02 -6.73 19.26
CA ALA A 356 -9.14 -6.71 20.20
C ALA A 356 -10.46 -7.13 19.52
N VAL A 357 -10.73 -6.62 18.32
CA VAL A 357 -11.91 -7.02 17.54
C VAL A 357 -11.85 -8.49 17.14
N ALA A 358 -10.69 -8.99 16.72
CA ALA A 358 -10.50 -10.39 16.37
C ALA A 358 -10.70 -11.32 17.57
N ASP A 359 -10.20 -10.95 18.75
CA ASP A 359 -10.29 -11.76 19.97
C ASP A 359 -11.72 -11.82 20.51
N GLU A 360 -12.49 -10.73 20.40
CA GLU A 360 -13.84 -10.63 20.96
C GLU A 360 -14.93 -11.08 19.97
N PHE A 361 -14.78 -10.76 18.69
CA PHE A 361 -15.82 -10.96 17.66
C PHE A 361 -15.35 -11.84 16.49
N GLY A 362 -14.12 -12.36 16.52
CA GLY A 362 -13.60 -13.21 15.46
C GLY A 362 -14.22 -14.60 15.42
N GLY A 363 -14.04 -15.27 14.27
CA GLY A 363 -14.33 -16.70 14.12
C GLY A 363 -13.22 -17.59 14.69
N VAL A 364 -13.36 -18.90 14.52
CA VAL A 364 -12.37 -19.90 14.97
C VAL A 364 -11.12 -19.98 14.09
N ASP A 365 -11.06 -19.17 13.02
CA ASP A 365 -10.00 -19.21 12.02
C ASP A 365 -8.76 -18.44 12.47
N GLU A 366 -7.59 -19.08 12.40
CA GLU A 366 -6.29 -18.42 12.60
C GLU A 366 -6.07 -17.31 11.55
N GLY A 367 -5.42 -16.21 11.93
CA GLY A 367 -5.15 -15.09 11.02
C GLY A 367 -6.37 -14.19 10.76
N ALA A 368 -7.19 -13.97 11.79
CA ALA A 368 -8.37 -13.12 11.72
C ALA A 368 -8.07 -11.64 11.42
N TRP A 369 -6.83 -11.17 11.59
CA TRP A 369 -6.41 -9.82 11.22
C TRP A 369 -5.01 -9.78 10.61
N SER A 370 -4.71 -8.70 9.88
CA SER A 370 -3.38 -8.39 9.33
C SER A 370 -3.16 -6.89 9.31
N GLY A 371 -1.93 -6.44 9.50
CA GLY A 371 -1.60 -5.02 9.51
C GLY A 371 -0.33 -4.69 10.29
N ASP A 372 -0.19 -3.42 10.62
CA ASP A 372 0.88 -2.84 11.42
C ASP A 372 0.29 -1.84 12.43
N ALA A 373 1.18 -1.12 13.14
CA ALA A 373 0.77 -0.14 14.14
C ALA A 373 -0.19 0.94 13.59
N ARG A 374 -0.10 1.30 12.30
CA ARG A 374 -0.83 2.39 11.67
C ARG A 374 -2.00 1.93 10.81
N ARG A 375 -1.99 0.72 10.27
CA ARG A 375 -3.05 0.22 9.38
C ARG A 375 -3.34 -1.23 9.68
N ALA A 376 -4.61 -1.61 9.75
CA ALA A 376 -4.99 -3.01 9.93
C ALA A 376 -6.33 -3.34 9.26
N VAL A 377 -6.50 -4.61 8.90
CA VAL A 377 -7.77 -5.19 8.49
C VAL A 377 -8.09 -6.37 9.40
N VAL A 378 -9.36 -6.53 9.76
CA VAL A 378 -9.82 -7.56 10.68
C VAL A 378 -11.11 -8.18 10.17
N ARG A 379 -11.24 -9.50 10.29
CA ARG A 379 -12.48 -10.25 10.14
C ARG A 379 -13.17 -10.42 11.49
N TYR A 380 -14.49 -10.37 11.45
CA TYR A 380 -15.34 -10.58 12.62
C TYR A 380 -16.66 -11.23 12.18
N ASP A 381 -17.43 -11.75 13.11
CA ASP A 381 -18.77 -12.31 12.87
C ASP A 381 -19.70 -11.21 12.34
N ALA A 382 -20.24 -11.37 11.13
CA ALA A 382 -21.11 -10.37 10.49
C ALA A 382 -22.39 -10.07 11.31
N ASP A 383 -22.80 -10.98 12.20
CA ASP A 383 -23.93 -10.78 13.11
C ASP A 383 -23.56 -9.98 14.38
N ALA A 384 -22.27 -9.67 14.59
CA ALA A 384 -21.82 -8.91 15.75
C ALA A 384 -22.39 -7.47 15.76
N PRO A 385 -22.88 -6.95 16.91
CA PRO A 385 -23.44 -5.61 16.96
C PRO A 385 -22.38 -4.54 16.65
N GLU A 386 -22.65 -3.71 15.64
CA GLU A 386 -21.74 -2.64 15.20
C GLU A 386 -21.27 -1.73 16.36
N ALA A 387 -22.17 -1.42 17.30
CA ALA A 387 -21.88 -0.59 18.45
C ALA A 387 -20.82 -1.21 19.40
N GLU A 388 -20.78 -2.53 19.50
CA GLU A 388 -19.80 -3.27 20.32
C GLU A 388 -18.43 -3.28 19.64
N ILE A 389 -18.39 -3.45 18.32
CA ILE A 389 -17.16 -3.32 17.51
C ILE A 389 -16.54 -1.93 17.68
N ILE A 390 -17.36 -0.88 17.58
CA ILE A 390 -16.90 0.51 17.78
C ILE A 390 -16.36 0.72 19.20
N ALA A 391 -17.01 0.13 20.21
CA ALA A 391 -16.58 0.23 21.59
C ALA A 391 -15.22 -0.45 21.81
N ALA A 392 -15.03 -1.67 21.31
CA ALA A 392 -13.77 -2.42 21.41
C ALA A 392 -12.61 -1.67 20.73
N VAL A 393 -12.85 -1.11 19.54
CA VAL A 393 -11.84 -0.29 18.84
C VAL A 393 -11.47 0.93 19.67
N ARG A 394 -12.47 1.67 20.20
CA ARG A 394 -12.22 2.85 21.03
C ARG A 394 -11.37 2.52 22.26
N GLU A 395 -11.72 1.45 22.97
CA GLU A 395 -11.02 1.04 24.20
C GLU A 395 -9.57 0.62 23.94
N ALA A 396 -9.31 -0.03 22.80
CA ALA A 396 -7.97 -0.42 22.38
C ALA A 396 -7.14 0.74 21.80
N SER A 397 -7.78 1.84 21.42
CA SER A 397 -7.14 3.02 20.80
C SER A 397 -6.57 4.00 21.82
N THR A 398 -7.03 3.94 23.07
CA THR A 398 -6.39 4.57 24.24
C THR A 398 -5.11 3.85 24.65
#